data_AF-A0A8X6I6U7-F1
#
_entry.id   AF-A0A8X6I6U7-F1
#
_cell.length_a   1.000
_cell.length_b   1.000
_cell.length_c   1.000
_cell.angle_alpha   90.00
_cell.angle_beta   90.00
_cell.angle_gamma   90.00
#
_symmetry.space_group_name_H-M   'P 1'
#
loop_
_entity.id
_entity.type
_entity.pdbx_description
1 polymer ?
#
loop_
_entity_poly.entity_id
_entity_poly.type
_entity_poly.pdbx_seq_one_letter_code
_entity_poly.pdbx_strand_id
1 'polypeptide(L)' 'NTLLAGGQRLADHRNGTLTIAQASKSDQGWYHCEVVGGQGEKAMGSLYIRVVGSVVLEEENFRNNGSYYVVVTNISSV' A
#
# COMPACT_ATOMS: atom_id res chain seq x y z
N ASN A 1 15.06 0.16 9.60
CA ASN A 1 15.39 1.60 9.48
C ASN A 1 14.28 2.27 8.72
N THR A 2 13.43 3.00 9.44
CA THR A 2 12.38 3.82 8.86
C THR A 2 12.91 5.23 8.70
N LEU A 3 13.01 5.69 7.45
CA LEU A 3 13.01 7.09 7.01
C LEU A 3 12.68 7.06 5.51
N LEU A 4 11.57 7.66 5.07
CA LEU A 4 11.48 8.20 3.71
C LEU A 4 12.03 9.63 3.72
N ALA A 5 13.25 9.80 4.23
CA ALA A 5 14.06 10.98 3.92
C ALA A 5 14.92 10.58 2.73
N GLY A 6 14.60 11.11 1.55
CA GLY A 6 15.39 10.87 0.32
C GLY A 6 14.62 10.42 -0.92
N GLY A 7 13.33 10.77 -1.07
CA GLY A 7 12.59 10.50 -2.32
C GLY A 7 12.20 9.04 -2.55
N GLN A 8 12.37 8.16 -1.56
CA GLN A 8 11.83 6.81 -1.64
C GLN A 8 10.31 6.83 -1.41
N ARG A 9 9.59 6.07 -2.23
CA ARG A 9 8.12 5.97 -2.23
C ARG A 9 7.60 4.79 -1.41
N LEU A 10 8.45 3.78 -1.18
CA LEU A 10 8.12 2.55 -0.48
C LEU A 10 9.02 2.39 0.75
N ALA A 11 8.45 2.02 1.89
CA ALA A 11 9.19 1.67 3.10
C ALA A 11 8.67 0.36 3.67
N ASP A 12 9.56 -0.63 3.76
CA ASP A 12 9.31 -1.89 4.45
C ASP A 12 9.85 -1.83 5.88
N HIS A 13 9.05 -2.31 6.83
CA HIS A 13 9.32 -2.25 8.25
C HIS A 13 9.46 -3.67 8.83
N ARG A 14 10.42 -3.85 9.75
CA ARG A 14 10.69 -5.15 10.39
C ARG A 14 9.50 -5.74 11.17
N ASN A 15 8.47 -4.96 11.45
CA ASN A 15 7.24 -5.41 12.10
C ASN A 15 6.18 -5.93 11.08
N GLY A 16 6.55 -6.14 9.82
CA GLY A 16 5.65 -6.62 8.77
C GLY A 16 4.75 -5.55 8.16
N THR A 17 5.03 -4.27 8.41
CA THR A 17 4.30 -3.16 7.78
C THR A 17 4.99 -2.74 6.49
N LEU A 18 4.22 -2.55 5.40
CA LEU A 18 4.66 -1.89 4.17
C LEU A 18 3.96 -0.54 4.04
N THR A 19 4.73 0.54 3.96
CA THR A 19 4.23 1.90 3.71
C THR A 19 4.47 2.29 2.25
N ILE A 20 3.43 2.77 1.57
CA ILE A 20 3.48 3.31 0.21
C ILE A 20 3.08 4.79 0.26
N ALA A 21 4.05 5.69 0.17
CA ALA A 21 3.80 7.12 0.08
C ALA A 21 3.28 7.48 -1.32
N GLN A 22 2.36 8.45 -1.40
CA GLN A 22 1.79 8.90 -2.69
C GLN A 22 1.31 7.72 -3.55
N ALA A 23 0.48 6.85 -2.95
CA ALA A 23 -0.08 5.71 -3.66
C ALA A 23 -0.79 6.17 -4.93
N SER A 24 -0.68 5.37 -5.98
CA SER A 24 -1.19 5.64 -7.31
C SER A 24 -1.90 4.42 -7.86
N LYS A 25 -2.60 4.57 -8.99
CA LYS A 25 -3.31 3.43 -9.60
C LYS A 25 -2.41 2.24 -9.97
N SER A 26 -1.12 2.46 -10.22
CA SER A 26 -0.18 1.36 -10.49
C SER A 26 0.18 0.53 -9.26
N ASP A 27 -0.16 0.99 -8.05
CA ASP A 27 0.03 0.23 -6.80
C ASP A 27 -1.16 -0.70 -6.49
N GLN A 28 -2.21 -0.71 -7.34
CA GLN A 28 -3.32 -1.64 -7.19
C GLN A 28 -2.88 -3.06 -7.56
N GLY A 29 -3.16 -4.05 -6.71
CA GLY A 29 -2.81 -5.44 -7.00
C GLY A 29 -2.77 -6.34 -5.76
N TRP A 30 -2.25 -7.55 -5.95
CA TRP A 30 -2.02 -8.51 -4.88
C TRP A 30 -0.68 -8.25 -4.19
N TYR A 31 -0.73 -8.14 -2.88
CA TYR A 31 0.42 -8.04 -1.99
C TYR A 31 0.51 -9.30 -1.14
N HIS A 32 1.74 -9.78 -0.93
CA HIS A 32 2.02 -10.96 -0.14
C HIS A 32 3.00 -10.59 0.96
N CYS A 33 2.69 -10.98 2.19
CA CYS A 33 3.63 -10.94 3.30
C CYS A 33 4.06 -12.38 3.58
N GLU A 34 5.33 -12.68 3.34
CA GLU A 34 5.94 -13.98 3.65
C GLU A 34 6.84 -13.83 4.88
N VAL A 35 6.61 -14.66 5.89
CA VAL A 35 7.46 -14.76 7.07
C VAL A 35 8.17 -16.10 7.03
N VAL A 36 9.50 -16.05 7.15
CA VAL A 36 10.35 -17.24 7.21
C VAL A 36 10.85 -17.43 8.64
N GLY A 37 10.55 -18.61 9.20
CA GLY A 37 11.01 -19.05 10.51
C GLY A 37 12.49 -19.47 10.50
N GLY A 38 13.06 -19.62 11.70
CA GLY A 38 14.49 -19.92 11.86
C GLY A 38 14.92 -21.28 11.31
N GLN A 39 13.99 -22.23 11.15
CA GLN A 39 14.25 -23.59 10.65
C GLN A 39 13.67 -23.80 9.25
N GLY A 40 13.33 -22.72 8.54
CA GLY A 40 12.79 -22.75 7.17
C GLY A 40 11.27 -22.87 7.09
N GLU A 41 10.54 -22.75 8.21
CA GLU A 41 9.08 -22.64 8.20
C GLU A 41 8.64 -21.39 7.43
N LYS A 42 7.51 -21.48 6.74
CA LYS A 42 6.96 -20.35 5.98
C LYS A 42 5.50 -20.13 6.33
N ALA A 43 5.15 -18.88 6.60
CA ALA A 43 3.77 -18.42 6.68
C ALA A 43 3.56 -17.30 5.67
N MET A 44 2.41 -17.29 4.99
CA MET A 44 2.10 -16.27 4.00
C MET A 44 0.69 -15.70 4.23
N GLY A 45 0.60 -14.38 4.27
CA GLY A 45 -0.66 -13.64 4.19
C GLY A 45 -0.76 -12.92 2.83
N SER A 46 -1.96 -12.83 2.27
CA SER A 46 -2.18 -12.15 0.99
C SER A 46 -3.33 -11.16 1.08
N LEU A 47 -3.18 -10.03 0.41
CA LEU A 47 -4.16 -8.95 0.36
C LEU A 47 -4.26 -8.39 -1.05
N TYR A 48 -5.49 -8.19 -1.53
CA TYR A 48 -5.71 -7.37 -2.71
C TYR A 48 -5.92 -5.91 -2.30
N ILE A 49 -5.01 -5.04 -2.73
CA ILE A 49 -5.12 -3.60 -2.53
C ILE A 49 -5.86 -3.00 -3.72
N ARG A 50 -6.96 -2.29 -3.45
CA ARG A 50 -7.63 -1.43 -4.43
C ARG A 50 -7.31 0.03 -4.14
N VAL A 51 -6.66 0.70 -5.09
CA VAL A 51 -6.40 2.14 -5.02
C VAL A 51 -7.54 2.87 -5.72
N VAL A 52 -8.25 3.74 -5.01
CA VAL A 52 -9.37 4.51 -5.59
C VAL A 52 -8.96 5.98 -5.65
N GLY A 53 -9.10 6.58 -6.83
CA GLY A 53 -8.91 8.02 -7.00
C GLY A 53 -10.21 8.74 -6.66
N SER A 54 -10.11 9.83 -5.91
CA SER A 54 -11.22 10.76 -5.71
C SER A 54 -11.05 11.93 -6.66
N VAL A 55 -12.08 12.25 -7.45
CA VAL A 55 -12.11 13.47 -8.24
C VAL A 55 -12.64 14.58 -7.35
N VAL A 56 -11.80 15.57 -7.03
CA VAL A 56 -12.23 16.81 -6.42
C VAL A 56 -12.59 17.76 -7.56
N LEU A 57 -13.88 18.09 -7.69
CA LEU A 57 -14.34 19.09 -8.65
C LEU A 57 -14.20 20.46 -7.97
N GLU A 58 -13.14 21.21 -8.30
CA GLU A 58 -13.07 22.64 -8.00
C GLU A 58 -13.48 23.42 -9.26
N GLU A 59 -14.42 24.34 -9.10
CA GLU A 59 -15.23 24.91 -10.19
C GLU A 59 -14.46 25.91 -11.10
N GLU A 60 -13.20 26.20 -10.83
CA GLU A 60 -12.39 27.10 -11.67
C GLU A 60 -11.03 26.47 -12.04
N ASN A 61 -10.93 25.99 -13.28
CA ASN A 61 -9.84 25.22 -13.89
C ASN A 61 -9.74 23.76 -13.40
N PHE A 62 -10.26 22.84 -14.22
CA PHE A 62 -10.13 21.38 -14.10
C PHE A 62 -8.65 20.91 -14.04
N ARG A 63 -7.96 21.13 -12.92
CA ARG A 63 -6.74 20.39 -12.59
C ARG A 63 -7.19 19.14 -11.85
N ASN A 64 -6.98 17.97 -12.46
CA ASN A 64 -7.14 16.68 -11.78
C ASN A 64 -6.10 16.56 -10.67
N ASN A 65 -6.37 17.15 -9.50
CA ASN A 65 -5.54 17.02 -8.31
C ASN A 65 -6.06 15.84 -7.47
N GLY A 66 -6.22 14.68 -8.12
CA GLY A 66 -6.85 13.51 -7.52
C GLY A 66 -6.06 13.00 -6.31
N SER A 67 -6.71 12.96 -5.16
CA SER A 67 -6.18 12.29 -3.97
C SER A 67 -6.54 10.80 -4.03
N TYR A 68 -5.55 9.92 -3.85
CA TYR A 68 -5.74 8.48 -3.87
C TYR A 68 -5.75 7.93 -2.45
N TYR A 69 -6.71 7.07 -2.15
CA TYR A 69 -6.76 6.33 -0.88
C TYR A 69 -6.72 4.82 -1.15
N VAL A 70 -6.12 4.09 -0.21
CA VAL A 70 -6.02 2.62 -0.23
C VAL A 70 -7.20 2.03 0.53
N VAL A 71 -7.99 1.19 -0.13
CA VAL A 71 -9.05 0.41 0.52
C VAL A 71 -8.55 -1.01 0.77
N VAL A 72 -8.50 -1.40 2.04
CA VAL A 72 -8.18 -2.76 2.49
C VAL A 72 -9.49 -3.48 2.80
N THR A 73 -9.82 -4.54 2.06
CA THR A 73 -10.99 -5.38 2.36
C THR A 73 -10.58 -6.55 3.26
N ASN A 74 -11.36 -6.79 4.32
CA ASN A 74 -11.15 -7.74 5.42
C ASN A 74 -10.27 -8.97 5.09
N ILE A 75 -9.12 -9.10 5.78
CA ILE A 75 -8.36 -10.35 5.87
C ILE A 75 -8.94 -11.13 7.05
N SER A 76 -9.89 -12.02 6.80
CA SER A 76 -10.35 -12.96 7.83
C SER A 76 -9.30 -14.05 8.01
N SER A 77 -8.74 -14.16 9.22
CA SER A 77 -8.04 -15.37 9.66
C SER A 77 -9.09 -16.47 9.83
N VAL A 78 -8.90 -17.60 9.16
CA VAL A 78 -9.64 -18.85 9.44
C VAL A 78 -9.01 -19.53 10.65
#